data_AF-A0AAW9LG45-F1
#
_entry.id   AF-A0AAW9LG45-F1
#
_cell.length_a   1.000
_cell.length_b   1.000
_cell.length_c   1.000
_cell.angle_alpha   90.00
_cell.angle_beta   90.00
_cell.angle_gamma   90.00
#
_symmetry.space_group_name_H-M   'P 1'
#
loop_
_entity.id
_entity.type
_entity.pdbx_description
1 polymer ?
#
loop_
_entity_poly.entity_id
_entity_poly.type
_entity_poly.pdbx_seq_one_letter_code
_entity_poly.pdbx_strand_id
1 'polypeptide(L)' 'MPILDGDDCLGYATSADYGYSIDQCIVYGYLPQEYTEPGTSLDVRYQDDRYAATVVEDPAYDPESDR' A
#
# COMPACT_ATOMS: atom_id res chain seq x y z
N MET A 1 -2.18 -10.23 -4.22
CA MET A 1 -3.11 -9.12 -4.51
C MET A 1 -2.38 -8.17 -5.43
N PRO A 2 -2.84 -7.95 -6.68
CA PRO A 2 -2.13 -7.06 -7.59
C PRO A 2 -2.33 -5.59 -7.16
N ILE A 3 -1.25 -4.81 -7.33
CA ILE A 3 -1.24 -3.36 -7.16
C ILE A 3 -1.29 -2.75 -8.56
N LEU A 4 -2.20 -1.79 -8.75
CA LEU A 4 -2.62 -1.29 -10.05
C LEU A 4 -2.49 0.23 -10.11
N ASP A 5 -2.19 0.75 -11.29
CA ASP A 5 -2.46 2.14 -11.69
C ASP A 5 -3.43 2.08 -12.88
N GLY A 6 -4.69 2.45 -12.65
CA GLY A 6 -5.75 2.25 -13.64
C GLY A 6 -5.96 0.77 -13.99
N ASP A 7 -5.53 0.35 -15.18
CA ASP A 7 -5.61 -1.04 -15.65
C ASP A 7 -4.24 -1.73 -15.70
N ASP A 8 -3.16 -1.00 -15.44
CA ASP A 8 -1.79 -1.52 -15.45
C ASP A 8 -1.43 -2.17 -14.11
N CYS A 9 -0.92 -3.40 -14.16
CA CYS A 9 -0.46 -4.11 -12.97
C CYS A 9 1.00 -3.79 -12.69
N LEU A 10 1.25 -2.97 -11.67
CA LEU A 10 2.59 -2.51 -11.28
C LEU A 10 3.36 -3.55 -10.46
N GLY A 11 2.64 -4.41 -9.73
CA GLY A 11 3.27 -5.39 -8.85
C GLY A 11 2.26 -6.21 -8.08
N TYR A 12 2.78 -6.97 -7.11
CA TYR A 12 1.97 -7.79 -6.22
C TYR A 12 2.32 -7.51 -4.77
N ALA A 13 1.30 -7.39 -3.94
CA ALA A 13 1.44 -7.37 -2.51
C ALA A 13 2.08 -8.66 -2.00
N THR A 14 3.10 -8.53 -1.17
CA THR A 14 3.80 -9.62 -0.48
C THR A 14 3.09 -9.99 0.82
N SER A 15 2.55 -8.99 1.52
CA SER A 15 1.76 -9.16 2.73
C SER A 15 0.73 -8.04 2.85
N ALA A 16 -0.36 -8.31 3.56
CA ALA A 16 -1.30 -7.30 4.00
C ALA A 16 -1.86 -7.69 5.36
N ASP A 17 -2.07 -6.69 6.22
CA ASP A 17 -2.69 -6.86 7.52
C ASP A 17 -3.48 -5.61 7.90
N TYR A 18 -4.23 -5.66 9.00
CA TYR A 18 -5.01 -4.52 9.47
C TYR A 18 -4.25 -3.80 10.58
N GLY A 19 -3.84 -2.56 10.31
CA GLY A 19 -3.21 -1.68 11.30
C GLY A 19 -4.25 -1.16 12.28
N TYR A 20 -4.53 -1.92 13.34
CA TYR A 20 -5.51 -1.53 14.38
C TYR A 20 -5.24 -0.15 15.01
N SER A 21 -3.98 0.28 15.06
CA SER A 21 -3.62 1.60 15.61
C SER A 21 -3.96 2.77 14.69
N ILE A 22 -4.04 2.53 13.38
CA ILE A 22 -4.36 3.54 12.35
C ILE A 22 -5.76 3.33 11.74
N ASP A 23 -6.48 2.29 12.18
CA ASP A 23 -7.80 1.88 11.67
C ASP A 23 -7.82 1.65 10.15
N GLN A 24 -6.69 1.19 9.58
CA GLN A 24 -6.49 1.05 8.13
C GLN A 24 -5.82 -0.27 7.76
N CYS A 25 -6.12 -0.78 6.57
CA CYS A 25 -5.36 -1.89 5.97
C CYS A 25 -3.99 -1.40 5.52
N ILE A 26 -2.94 -2.14 5.89
CA ILE A 26 -1.57 -1.91 5.46
C ILE A 26 -1.20 -3.02 4.48
N VAL A 27 -0.63 -2.62 3.34
CA VAL A 27 -0.21 -3.55 2.28
C VAL A 27 1.25 -3.29 1.96
N TYR A 28 2.07 -4.32 2.02
CA TYR A 28 3.45 -4.28 1.55
C TYR A 28 3.55 -4.95 0.19
N GLY A 29 4.30 -4.35 -0.72
CA GLY A 29 4.54 -4.87 -2.06
C GLY A 29 5.70 -4.15 -2.74
N TYR A 30 6.20 -4.74 -3.82
CA TYR A 30 7.23 -4.11 -4.64
C TYR A 30 6.60 -3.36 -5.79
N LEU A 31 7.09 -2.15 -6.04
CA LEU A 31 6.66 -1.26 -7.10
C LEU A 31 7.84 -0.82 -7.96
N PRO A 32 7.62 -0.44 -9.23
CA PRO A 32 8.61 0.29 -10.01
C PRO A 32 8.95 1.61 -9.33
N GLN A 33 10.20 2.06 -9.47
CA GLN A 33 10.72 3.23 -8.74
C GLN A 33 9.87 4.49 -8.94
N GLU A 34 9.31 4.69 -10.12
CA GLU A 34 8.44 5.84 -10.45
C GLU A 34 7.13 5.89 -9.64
N TYR A 35 6.70 4.77 -9.03
CA TYR A 35 5.50 4.69 -8.19
C TYR A 35 5.83 4.55 -6.70
N THR A 36 7.10 4.73 -6.31
CA THR A 36 7.51 4.62 -4.89
C THR A 36 7.42 5.94 -4.12
N GLU A 37 7.05 7.03 -4.79
CA GLU A 37 6.93 8.33 -4.15
C GLU A 37 5.75 8.37 -3.16
N PRO A 38 5.96 8.81 -1.91
CA PRO A 38 4.89 8.98 -0.94
C PRO A 38 3.78 9.91 -1.46
N GLY A 39 2.52 9.54 -1.24
CA GLY A 39 1.35 10.23 -1.77
C GLY A 39 0.91 9.72 -3.15
N THR A 40 1.67 8.83 -3.80
CA THR A 40 1.23 8.18 -5.03
C THR A 40 -0.06 7.40 -4.78
N SER A 41 -1.09 7.70 -5.56
CA SER A 41 -2.39 7.02 -5.49
C SER A 41 -2.37 5.80 -6.39
N LEU A 42 -2.74 4.65 -5.83
CA LEU A 42 -2.76 3.35 -6.52
C LEU A 42 -4.05 2.61 -6.13
N ASP A 43 -4.31 1.49 -6.78
CA ASP A 43 -5.37 0.56 -6.40
C ASP A 43 -4.80 -0.80 -6.00
N VAL A 44 -5.38 -1.42 -4.98
CA VAL A 44 -5.15 -2.83 -4.66
C VAL A 44 -6.41 -3.60 -5.01
N ARG A 45 -6.27 -4.62 -5.85
CA ARG A 45 -7.38 -5.55 -6.10
C ARG A 45 -7.33 -6.69 -5.08
N TYR A 46 -8.42 -6.85 -4.34
CA TYR A 46 -8.63 -7.98 -3.45
C TYR A 46 -9.97 -8.61 -3.79
N GLN A 47 -9.94 -9.90 -4.13
CA GLN A 47 -11.08 -10.60 -4.74
C GLN A 47 -11.54 -9.88 -6.01
N ASP A 48 -12.83 -9.56 -6.13
CA ASP A 48 -13.41 -8.87 -7.30
C ASP A 48 -13.38 -7.34 -7.15
N ASP A 49 -13.05 -6.84 -5.95
CA ASP A 49 -13.10 -5.43 -5.60
C ASP A 49 -11.74 -4.73 -5.74
N ARG A 50 -11.79 -3.43 -6.08
CA ARG A 50 -10.64 -2.52 -6.07
C ARG A 50 -10.74 -1.59 -4.88
N TYR A 51 -9.64 -1.44 -4.16
CA TYR A 51 -9.51 -0.57 -3.00
C TYR A 51 -8.45 0.47 -3.27
N ALA A 52 -8.78 1.74 -3.07
CA ALA A 52 -7.82 2.82 -3.17
C ALA A 52 -6.72 2.63 -2.11
N ALA A 53 -5.48 2.77 -2.55
CA ALA A 53 -4.29 2.71 -1.72
C ALA A 53 -3.43 3.95 -1.98
N THR A 54 -2.67 4.34 -0.98
CA THR A 54 -1.72 5.45 -1.09
C THR A 54 -0.38 4.94 -0.64
N VAL A 55 0.65 5.21 -1.43
CA VAL A 55 2.04 4.92 -1.05
C VAL A 55 2.39 5.84 0.11
N VAL A 56 2.87 5.26 1.20
CA VAL A 56 3.30 5.97 2.40
C VAL A 56 4.77 5.68 2.68
N GLU A 57 5.43 6.60 3.37
CA GLU A 57 6.78 6.34 3.90
C GLU A 57 6.72 5.22 4.94
N ASP A 58 7.73 4.36 4.97
CA ASP A 58 7.87 3.36 6.02
C ASP A 58 8.51 3.99 7.26
N PRO A 59 8.00 3.72 8.47
CA PRO A 59 6.84 2.88 8.76
C PRO A 59 5.49 3.60 8.53
N ALA A 60 4.49 2.86 8.03
CA ALA A 60 3.11 3.36 7.84
C ALA A 60 2.42 3.78 9.17
N TYR A 61 3.02 3.43 10.30
CA TYR A 61 2.63 3.86 11.64
C TYR A 61 3.88 4.25 12.43
N ASP A 62 3.97 5.51 12.83
CA ASP A 62 4.97 6.01 13.80
C ASP A 62 4.25 6.33 15.13
N PRO A 63 4.24 5.42 16.12
CA PRO A 63 3.62 5.65 17.42
C PRO A 63 4.40 6.62 18.35
N GLU A 64 5.31 7.44 17.83
CA GLU A 64 6.45 8.08 18.52
C GLU A 64 7.73 7.22 18.40
N SER A 65 8.72 7.74 17.66
CA SER A 65 10.12 7.31 17.74
C SER A 65 10.68 7.57 19.15
N ASP A 66 10.53 6.62 20.08
CA ASP A 66 11.39 6.52 21.26
C ASP A 66 12.17 5.19 21.24
N ARG A 67 13.38 5.32 20.70
CA ARG A 67 14.58 4.44 20.66
C ARG A 67 14.76 3.48 19.49
#